data_AF-A0A538CW38-F1
#
_entry.id   AF-A0A538CW38-F1
#
_cell.length_a   1.000
_cell.length_b   1.000
_cell.length_c   1.000
_cell.angle_alpha   90.00
_cell.angle_beta   90.00
_cell.angle_gamma   90.00
#
_symmetry.space_group_name_H-M   'P 1'
#
loop_
_entity.id
_entity.type
_entity.pdbx_description
1 polymer ?
#
loop_
_entity_poly.entity_id
_entity_poly.type
_entity_poly.pdbx_seq_one_letter_code
_entity_poly.pdbx_strand_id
1 'polypeptide(L)'
;CMSRAPLEKLVAFKEPRGWTVPWVSGYGDDFLFDYGFAFRREGMSSSVRDGVDLGEMLREAPQWLRDYREEVGAPDLESAVSVSAGWSVFAMRDGAVYNTYRVYPHSRLVRPLFSGLLELLPNED
;
A
#
# COMPACT_ATOMS: atom_id res chain seq x y z
N CYS A 1 -0.67 4.06 -11.27
CA CYS A 1 -0.33 3.38 -10.00
C CYS A 1 1.07 3.81 -9.55
N MET A 2 1.28 4.03 -8.25
CA MET A 2 2.59 4.36 -7.70
C MET A 2 2.95 3.35 -6.62
N SER A 3 4.21 2.95 -6.53
CA SER A 3 4.71 2.03 -5.50
C SER A 3 6.07 2.49 -4.98
N ARG A 4 6.37 2.18 -3.71
CA ARG A 4 7.68 2.45 -3.10
C ARG A 4 8.73 1.38 -3.43
N ALA A 5 8.38 0.35 -4.20
CA ALA A 5 9.36 -0.66 -4.60
C ALA A 5 10.37 -0.09 -5.63
N PRO A 6 11.64 -0.54 -5.58
CA PRO A 6 12.64 -0.22 -6.61
C PRO A 6 12.11 -0.50 -8.02
N LEU A 7 12.58 0.27 -9.01
CA LEU A 7 12.10 0.19 -10.39
C LEU A 7 12.26 -1.22 -10.96
N GLU A 8 13.42 -1.83 -10.75
CA GLU A 8 13.78 -3.17 -11.24
C GLU A 8 12.81 -4.22 -10.70
N LYS A 9 12.46 -4.12 -9.41
CA LYS A 9 11.48 -5.01 -8.78
C LYS A 9 10.09 -4.83 -9.39
N LEU A 10 9.67 -3.60 -9.67
CA LEU A 10 8.37 -3.33 -10.30
C LEU A 10 8.30 -3.83 -11.74
N VAL A 11 9.37 -3.68 -12.52
CA VAL A 11 9.47 -4.22 -13.89
C VAL A 11 9.29 -5.74 -13.86
N ALA A 12 10.09 -6.44 -13.04
CA ALA A 12 10.04 -7.89 -12.92
C ALA A 12 8.68 -8.40 -12.39
N PHE A 13 8.04 -7.65 -11.48
CA PHE A 13 6.72 -8.01 -10.95
C PHE A 13 5.60 -7.84 -11.98
N LYS A 14 5.71 -6.82 -12.84
CA LYS A 14 4.73 -6.48 -13.89
C LYS A 14 4.78 -7.42 -15.08
N GLU A 15 5.97 -7.79 -15.55
CA GLU A 15 6.17 -8.59 -16.77
C GLU A 15 5.26 -9.83 -16.85
N PRO A 16 5.18 -10.70 -15.83
CA PRO A 16 4.28 -11.86 -15.88
C PRO A 16 2.79 -11.52 -15.71
N ARG A 17 2.45 -10.30 -15.24
CA ARG A 17 1.07 -9.88 -14.92
C ARG A 17 0.41 -9.04 -16.01
N GLY A 18 1.13 -8.68 -17.07
CA GLY A 18 0.56 -7.99 -18.23
C GLY A 18 -0.09 -6.64 -17.94
N TRP A 19 0.35 -5.90 -16.92
CA TRP A 19 -0.29 -4.63 -16.53
C TRP A 19 -0.26 -3.61 -17.68
N THR A 20 -1.41 -3.00 -17.96
CA THR A 20 -1.58 -1.94 -18.97
C THR A 20 -1.69 -0.55 -18.35
N VAL A 21 -1.97 -0.47 -17.04
CA VAL A 21 -2.06 0.79 -16.31
C VAL A 21 -0.69 1.48 -16.21
N PRO A 22 -0.60 2.81 -16.42
CA PRO A 22 0.62 3.54 -16.16
C PRO A 22 1.06 3.35 -14.71
N TRP A 23 2.33 3.08 -14.51
CA TRP A 23 2.91 2.85 -13.19
C TRP A 23 4.24 3.57 -13.05
N VAL A 24 4.55 3.96 -11.82
CA VAL A 24 5.78 4.69 -11.49
C VAL A 24 6.37 4.15 -10.19
N SER A 25 7.69 4.09 -10.12
CA SER A 25 8.41 3.85 -8.87
C SER A 25 8.59 5.19 -8.14
N GLY A 26 8.15 5.24 -6.89
CA GLY A 26 8.47 6.32 -5.94
C GLY A 26 9.62 5.93 -5.01
N TYR A 27 10.48 4.99 -5.42
CA TYR A 27 11.60 4.56 -4.60
C TYR A 27 12.61 5.71 -4.41
N GLY A 28 12.99 5.98 -3.16
CA GLY A 28 13.91 7.06 -2.81
C GLY A 28 13.29 8.46 -2.72
N ASP A 29 12.00 8.60 -3.02
CA ASP A 29 11.27 9.86 -2.93
C ASP A 29 10.33 9.90 -1.71
N ASP A 30 10.03 11.12 -1.23
CA ASP A 30 9.22 11.34 -0.03
C ASP A 30 7.71 11.49 -0.29
N PHE A 31 7.26 11.54 -1.55
CA PHE A 31 5.87 11.81 -1.91
C PHE A 31 4.86 10.89 -1.20
N LEU A 32 5.11 9.58 -1.13
CA LEU A 32 4.18 8.68 -0.46
C LEU A 32 4.10 8.95 1.05
N PHE A 33 5.16 9.46 1.68
CA PHE A 33 5.13 9.87 3.10
C PHE A 33 4.35 11.16 3.27
N ASP A 34 4.63 12.18 2.46
CA ASP A 34 3.96 13.50 2.52
C ASP A 34 2.45 13.39 2.30
N TYR A 35 2.04 12.42 1.48
CA TYR A 35 0.64 12.14 1.19
C TYR A 35 0.01 11.08 2.10
N GLY A 36 0.75 10.58 3.10
CA GLY A 36 0.24 9.67 4.13
C GLY A 36 -0.04 8.25 3.66
N PHE A 37 0.56 7.82 2.54
CA PHE A 37 0.48 6.46 2.01
C PHE A 37 1.66 5.59 2.43
N ALA A 38 2.79 6.17 2.84
CA ALA A 38 3.95 5.44 3.36
C ALA A 38 4.24 5.84 4.81
N PHE A 39 4.88 4.93 5.53
CA PHE A 39 5.13 5.07 6.95
C PHE A 39 6.58 4.74 7.27
N ARG A 40 7.18 5.58 8.10
CA ARG A 40 8.57 5.40 8.53
C ARG A 40 8.65 4.32 9.59
N ARG A 41 9.75 3.56 9.58
CA ARG A 41 9.96 2.42 10.47
C ARG A 41 9.94 2.81 11.94
N GLU A 42 10.51 3.96 12.29
CA GLU A 42 10.66 4.39 13.68
C GLU A 42 9.32 4.52 14.41
N GLY A 43 8.21 4.69 13.68
CA GLY A 43 6.87 4.76 14.25
C GLY A 43 6.06 3.47 14.16
N MET A 44 6.47 2.44 13.40
CA MET A 44 5.57 1.31 13.09
C MET A 44 5.33 0.38 14.27
N SER A 45 6.36 0.05 15.04
CA SER A 45 6.26 -0.90 16.16
C SER A 45 5.52 -0.35 17.39
N SER A 46 5.21 0.95 17.41
CA SER A 46 4.49 1.64 18.49
C SER A 46 3.18 2.29 18.03
N SER A 47 2.78 2.08 16.77
CA SER A 47 1.58 2.67 16.19
C SER A 47 0.34 1.78 16.37
N VAL A 48 -0.77 2.39 16.79
CA VAL A 48 -2.11 1.84 16.58
C VAL A 48 -2.69 2.40 15.29
N ARG A 49 -3.14 1.54 14.37
CA ARG A 49 -3.80 1.95 13.11
C ARG A 49 -5.15 1.29 13.00
N ASP A 50 -6.20 2.10 12.89
CA ASP A 50 -7.59 1.63 12.73
C ASP A 50 -7.97 0.57 13.78
N GLY A 51 -7.52 0.76 15.03
CA GLY A 51 -7.75 -0.16 16.14
C GLY A 51 -6.80 -1.36 16.21
N VAL A 52 -5.83 -1.48 15.31
CA VAL A 52 -4.84 -2.56 15.29
C VAL A 52 -3.50 -2.07 15.82
N ASP A 53 -2.98 -2.74 16.84
CA ASP A 53 -1.62 -2.57 17.32
C ASP A 53 -0.64 -3.19 16.30
N LEU A 54 0.09 -2.33 15.58
CA LEU A 54 1.05 -2.80 14.60
C LEU A 54 2.24 -3.51 15.24
N GLY A 55 2.66 -3.11 16.43
CA GLY A 55 3.74 -3.76 17.16
C GLY A 55 3.37 -5.19 17.54
N GLU A 56 2.13 -5.40 18.00
CA GLU A 56 1.58 -6.72 18.25
C GLU A 56 1.46 -7.54 16.97
N MET A 57 0.86 -6.98 15.92
CA MET A 57 0.69 -7.68 14.64
C MET A 57 2.03 -8.10 14.03
N LEU A 58 3.06 -7.26 14.10
CA LEU A 58 4.41 -7.58 13.62
C LEU A 58 5.09 -8.66 14.46
N ARG A 59 4.80 -8.72 15.77
CA ARG A 59 5.37 -9.71 16.70
C ARG A 59 4.70 -11.08 16.57
N GLU A 60 3.36 -11.09 16.54
CA GLU A 60 2.55 -12.30 16.34
C GLU A 60 2.70 -12.84 14.91
N ALA A 61 2.96 -11.93 13.95
CA ALA A 61 3.20 -12.21 12.55
C ALA A 61 2.17 -13.19 11.96
N PRO A 62 0.86 -12.89 12.01
CA PRO A 62 -0.19 -13.85 11.60
C PRO A 62 0.05 -14.38 10.19
N GLN A 63 -0.43 -15.60 9.89
CA GLN A 63 -0.08 -16.31 8.66
C GLN A 63 -0.33 -15.47 7.39
N TRP A 64 -1.46 -14.77 7.30
CA TRP A 64 -1.76 -13.90 6.17
C TRP A 64 -0.70 -12.81 5.93
N LEU A 65 -0.06 -12.30 6.98
CA LEU A 65 0.98 -11.28 6.88
C LEU A 65 2.30 -11.88 6.38
N ARG A 66 2.60 -13.13 6.78
CA ARG A 66 3.74 -13.89 6.27
C ARG A 66 3.55 -14.20 4.79
N ASP A 67 2.38 -14.71 4.40
CA ASP A 67 2.02 -15.00 3.01
C ASP A 67 2.10 -13.73 2.16
N TYR A 68 1.52 -12.62 2.66
CA TYR A 68 1.55 -11.34 1.96
C TYR A 68 2.98 -10.82 1.76
N ARG A 69 3.85 -10.89 2.79
CA ARG A 69 5.26 -10.52 2.68
C ARG A 69 5.96 -11.30 1.56
N GLU A 70 5.72 -12.61 1.48
CA GLU A 70 6.30 -13.48 0.45
C GLU A 70 5.75 -13.14 -0.94
N GLU A 71 4.44 -12.97 -1.07
CA GLU A 71 3.76 -12.62 -2.33
C GLU A 71 4.33 -11.33 -2.93
N VAL A 72 4.52 -10.30 -2.11
CA VAL A 72 5.05 -9.00 -2.55
C VAL A 72 6.58 -8.94 -2.53
N GLY A 73 7.25 -10.02 -2.12
CA GLY A 73 8.71 -10.10 -2.02
C GLY A 73 9.30 -9.01 -1.12
N ALA A 74 8.66 -8.70 0.01
CA ALA A 74 9.18 -7.74 0.98
C ALA A 74 10.33 -8.36 1.78
N PRO A 75 11.41 -7.61 2.08
CA PRO A 75 12.56 -8.16 2.81
C PRO A 75 12.19 -8.58 4.24
N ASP A 76 11.24 -7.90 4.88
CA ASP A 76 10.75 -8.13 6.23
C ASP A 76 9.26 -7.76 6.36
N LEU A 77 8.62 -8.14 7.48
CA LEU A 77 7.20 -7.89 7.74
C LEU A 77 6.89 -6.38 7.83
N GLU A 78 7.80 -5.59 8.42
CA GLU A 78 7.67 -4.14 8.49
C GLU A 78 7.57 -3.51 7.10
N SER A 79 8.45 -3.91 6.18
CA SER A 79 8.45 -3.43 4.80
C SER A 79 7.16 -3.76 4.09
N ALA A 80 6.60 -4.95 4.35
CA ALA A 80 5.33 -5.38 3.76
C ALA A 80 4.19 -4.43 4.13
N VAL A 81 4.15 -3.90 5.35
CA VAL A 81 3.09 -2.98 5.83
C VAL A 81 3.51 -1.51 5.85
N SER A 82 4.68 -1.19 5.29
CA SER A 82 5.22 0.18 5.28
C SER A 82 4.51 1.12 4.29
N VAL A 83 3.63 0.58 3.44
CA VAL A 83 2.86 1.33 2.46
C VAL A 83 1.40 0.86 2.54
N SER A 84 0.48 1.83 2.57
CA SER A 84 -0.96 1.60 2.48
C SER A 84 -1.45 1.83 1.05
N ALA A 85 -2.56 1.20 0.72
CA ALA A 85 -3.29 1.49 -0.48
C ALA A 85 -4.07 2.81 -0.37
N GLY A 86 -4.41 3.40 -1.51
CA GLY A 86 -5.34 4.51 -1.57
C GLY A 86 -5.30 5.23 -2.90
N TRP A 87 -6.08 6.29 -2.99
CA TRP A 87 -6.26 7.08 -4.20
C TRP A 87 -6.01 8.54 -3.90
N SER A 88 -5.30 9.21 -4.80
CA SER A 88 -5.09 10.65 -4.76
C SER A 88 -5.43 11.22 -6.13
N VAL A 89 -6.17 12.32 -6.15
CA VAL A 89 -6.54 13.05 -7.37
C VAL A 89 -5.81 14.37 -7.37
N PHE A 90 -5.21 14.69 -8.51
CA PHE A 90 -4.51 15.94 -8.74
C PHE A 90 -5.15 16.67 -9.91
N ALA A 91 -5.35 17.98 -9.75
CA ALA A 91 -5.77 18.86 -10.82
C ALA A 91 -4.65 19.85 -11.14
N MET A 92 -4.41 20.09 -12.42
CA MET A 92 -3.47 21.11 -12.87
C MET A 92 -4.24 22.34 -13.33
N ARG A 93 -3.86 23.52 -12.85
CA ARG A 93 -4.45 24.80 -13.25
C ARG A 93 -3.37 25.88 -13.25
N ASP A 94 -3.22 26.57 -14.38
CA ASP A 94 -2.26 27.67 -14.56
C ASP A 94 -0.81 27.29 -14.19
N GLY A 95 -0.39 26.07 -14.56
CA GLY A 95 0.94 25.53 -14.25
C GLY A 95 1.14 25.02 -12.82
N ALA A 96 0.17 25.23 -11.93
CA ALA A 96 0.19 24.72 -10.56
C ALA A 96 -0.56 23.37 -10.44
N VAL A 97 -0.08 22.50 -9.56
CA VAL A 97 -0.68 21.19 -9.26
C VAL A 97 -1.34 21.23 -7.89
N TYR A 98 -2.60 20.85 -7.83
CA TYR A 98 -3.42 20.84 -6.62
C TYR A 98 -3.85 19.41 -6.29
N ASN A 99 -3.63 18.98 -5.05
CA ASN A 99 -4.27 17.76 -4.57
C ASN A 99 -5.72 18.07 -4.18
N THR A 100 -6.68 17.54 -4.95
CA THR A 100 -8.10 17.86 -4.78
C THR A 100 -8.82 16.84 -3.92
N TYR A 101 -8.43 15.57 -4.00
CA TYR A 101 -9.02 14.49 -3.22
C TYR A 101 -7.96 13.48 -2.79
N ARG A 102 -8.16 12.93 -1.59
CA ARG A 102 -7.47 11.74 -1.10
C ARG A 102 -8.48 10.81 -0.45
N VAL A 103 -8.39 9.53 -0.80
CA VAL A 103 -9.20 8.47 -0.21
C VAL A 103 -8.26 7.37 0.26
N TYR A 104 -8.44 6.98 1.51
CA TYR A 104 -7.79 5.81 2.09
C TYR A 104 -8.85 4.72 2.26
N PRO A 105 -8.48 3.43 2.12
CA PRO A 105 -9.34 2.35 2.55
C PRO A 105 -9.69 2.51 4.03
N HIS A 106 -10.87 2.00 4.43
CA HIS A 106 -11.33 2.02 5.82
C HIS A 106 -10.33 1.39 6.79
N SER A 107 -9.54 0.43 6.31
CA SER A 107 -8.35 -0.05 6.98
C SER A 107 -7.12 0.34 6.16
N ARG A 108 -6.24 1.14 6.76
CA ARG A 108 -4.91 1.48 6.22
C ARG A 108 -3.91 0.35 6.34
N LEU A 109 -4.28 -0.76 6.99
CA LEU A 109 -3.52 -1.99 6.92
C LEU A 109 -3.54 -2.52 5.51
N VAL A 110 -2.52 -3.30 5.17
CA VAL A 110 -2.58 -4.10 3.96
C VAL A 110 -3.56 -5.27 4.19
N ARG A 111 -4.85 -4.99 4.08
CA ARG A 111 -5.79 -6.01 3.67
C ARG A 111 -5.70 -6.14 2.16
N PRO A 112 -5.76 -7.36 1.59
CA PRO A 112 -5.99 -7.49 0.17
C PRO A 112 -7.25 -6.67 -0.14
N LEU A 113 -7.13 -5.59 -0.93
CA LEU A 113 -8.25 -4.69 -1.22
C LEU A 113 -9.45 -5.43 -1.81
N PHE A 114 -9.20 -6.59 -2.43
CA PHE A 114 -10.25 -7.44 -2.95
C PHE A 114 -11.09 -8.09 -1.84
N SER A 115 -10.59 -8.29 -0.61
CA SER A 115 -11.38 -8.93 0.47
C SER A 115 -12.64 -8.15 0.81
N GLY A 116 -12.55 -6.83 0.97
CA GLY A 116 -13.73 -5.97 1.15
C GLY A 116 -14.57 -5.81 -0.12
N LEU A 117 -14.00 -6.02 -1.32
CA LEU A 117 -14.76 -6.06 -2.56
C LEU A 117 -15.47 -7.41 -2.78
N LEU A 118 -14.91 -8.53 -2.29
CA LEU A 118 -15.54 -9.84 -2.28
C LEU A 118 -16.78 -9.85 -1.38
N GLU A 119 -16.75 -9.13 -0.26
CA GLU A 119 -17.92 -8.90 0.60
C GLU A 119 -19.04 -8.10 -0.08
N LEU A 120 -18.73 -7.39 -1.19
CA LEU A 120 -19.70 -6.65 -2.00
C LEU A 120 -20.15 -7.43 -3.25
N LEU A 121 -19.57 -8.61 -3.52
CA LEU A 121 -20.05 -9.47 -4.58
C LEU A 121 -21.37 -10.12 -4.13
N PRO A 122 -22.36 -10.29 -5.03
CA PRO A 122 -23.54 -11.07 -4.71
C PRO A 122 -23.10 -12.48 -4.29
N ASN A 123 -23.63 -12.97 -3.16
CA ASN A 123 -23.54 -14.40 -2.87
C ASN A 123 -24.35 -15.14 -3.94
N GLU A 124 -23.79 -16.22 -4.51
CA GLU A 124 -24.59 -17.14 -5.31
C GLU A 124 -25.57 -17.84 -4.35
N ASP A 125 -26.86 -17.52 -4.47
CA ASP A 125 -27.96 -18.26 -3.83
C ASP A 125 -28.05 -19.69 -4.38
#